data_AF-A0A447QY19-F1
#
_entry.id   AF-A0A447QY19-F1
#
_cell.length_a   1.000
_cell.length_b   1.000
_cell.length_c   1.000
_cell.angle_alpha   90.00
_cell.angle_beta   90.00
_cell.angle_gamma   90.00
#
_symmetry.space_group_name_H-M   'P 1'
#
loop_
_entity.id
_entity.type
_entity.pdbx_description
1 polymer ?
#
loop_
_entity_poly.entity_id
_entity_poly.type
_entity_poly.pdbx_seq_one_letter_code
_entity_poly.pdbx_strand_id
1 'polypeptide(L)'
;MKHLTKMVEQHKREKANGIYAVCSAHPLVLESAIRYAHANHTPLLIEATSNQVDQFGGYTGMTPADFRDFVCQLADSLGFPQSELILGGDHLGPNRWQNLPAAQAMVNAMT
;
A
#
# COMPACT_ATOMS: atom_id res chain seq x y z
N MET A 1 9.20 -2.71 -11.89
CA MET A 1 8.75 -4.00 -11.29
C MET A 1 9.85 -4.82 -10.59
N LYS A 2 10.96 -4.22 -10.09
CA LYS A 2 12.04 -4.97 -9.40
C LYS A 2 12.58 -4.29 -8.12
N HIS A 3 11.99 -3.21 -7.60
CA HIS A 3 12.57 -2.45 -6.49
C HIS A 3 12.64 -3.30 -5.19
N LEU A 4 11.52 -3.87 -4.75
CA LEU A 4 11.44 -4.70 -3.54
C LEU A 4 12.26 -5.99 -3.63
N THR A 5 12.09 -6.79 -4.69
CA THR A 5 12.82 -8.07 -4.81
C THR A 5 14.33 -7.87 -4.84
N LYS A 6 14.83 -6.87 -5.57
CA LYS A 6 16.27 -6.53 -5.58
C LYS A 6 16.75 -6.07 -4.20
N MET A 7 15.94 -5.29 -3.49
CA MET A 7 16.29 -4.83 -2.15
C MET A 7 16.41 -6.02 -1.18
N VAL A 8 15.45 -6.96 -1.23
CA VAL A 8 15.48 -8.19 -0.43
C VAL A 8 16.70 -9.06 -0.77
N GLU A 9 17.01 -9.23 -2.06
CA GLU A 9 18.22 -9.95 -2.50
C GLU A 9 19.50 -9.32 -1.95
N GLN A 10 19.59 -7.99 -1.98
CA GLN A 10 20.71 -7.23 -1.42
C GLN A 10 20.80 -7.37 0.10
N HIS A 11 19.67 -7.29 0.81
CA HIS A 11 19.60 -7.48 2.25
C HIS A 11 20.10 -8.87 2.65
N LYS A 12 19.67 -9.91 1.92
CA LYS A 12 20.13 -11.30 2.11
C LYS A 12 21.62 -11.50 1.83
N ARG A 13 22.28 -10.54 1.17
CA ARG A 13 23.74 -10.49 0.98
C ARG A 13 24.41 -9.52 1.96
N GLU A 14 23.82 -9.34 3.13
CA GLU A 14 24.34 -8.55 4.25
C GLU A 14 24.53 -7.05 3.93
N LYS A 15 23.88 -6.53 2.88
CA LYS A 15 23.80 -5.08 2.68
C LYS A 15 22.86 -4.47 3.70
N ALA A 16 23.30 -3.40 4.36
CA ALA A 16 22.48 -2.59 5.25
C ALA A 16 21.48 -1.75 4.43
N ASN A 17 20.37 -2.37 4.04
CA ASN A 17 19.25 -1.73 3.36
C ASN A 17 17.91 -2.21 3.92
N GLY A 18 16.86 -1.44 3.65
CA GLY A 18 15.49 -1.72 4.05
C GLY A 18 14.53 -0.72 3.40
N ILE A 19 13.23 -0.96 3.59
CA ILE A 19 12.16 -0.07 3.15
C ILE A 19 11.18 0.11 4.30
N TYR A 20 10.67 1.33 4.46
CA TYR A 20 9.57 1.61 5.37
C TYR A 20 8.24 1.38 4.64
N ALA A 21 7.26 0.79 5.31
CA ALA A 21 5.90 0.64 4.80
C ALA A 21 5.02 1.74 5.41
N VAL A 22 4.40 2.57 4.57
CA VAL A 22 3.47 3.62 5.01
C VAL A 22 2.05 3.07 4.98
N CYS A 23 1.57 2.60 6.13
CA CYS A 23 0.23 2.01 6.28
C CYS A 23 -0.81 3.05 6.75
N SER A 24 -1.05 4.07 5.92
CA SER A 24 -2.00 5.16 6.23
C SER A 24 -2.84 5.53 5.02
N ALA A 25 -4.11 5.85 5.26
CA ALA A 25 -5.00 6.42 4.25
C ALA A 25 -5.14 7.95 4.39
N HIS A 26 -4.48 8.57 5.37
CA HIS A 26 -4.63 10.00 5.61
C HIS A 26 -3.88 10.83 4.55
N PRO A 27 -4.55 11.75 3.82
CA PRO A 27 -3.94 12.46 2.69
C PRO A 27 -2.62 13.16 3.02
N LEU A 28 -2.55 13.87 4.16
CA LEU A 28 -1.33 14.57 4.59
C LEU A 28 -0.16 13.62 4.93
N VAL A 29 -0.45 12.42 5.41
CA VAL A 29 0.59 11.41 5.69
C VAL A 29 1.15 10.88 4.38
N LEU A 30 0.28 10.59 3.41
CA LEU A 30 0.67 10.14 2.08
C LEU A 30 1.46 11.22 1.33
N GLU A 31 1.01 12.48 1.39
CA GLU A 31 1.76 13.60 0.81
C GLU A 31 3.16 13.72 1.44
N SER A 32 3.24 13.64 2.78
CA SER A 32 4.52 13.71 3.49
C SER A 32 5.45 12.57 3.08
N ALA A 33 4.91 11.35 2.94
CA ALA A 33 5.67 10.18 2.50
C ALA A 33 6.18 10.33 1.06
N ILE A 34 5.34 10.82 0.15
CA ILE A 34 5.72 11.09 -1.24
C ILE A 34 6.82 12.14 -1.32
N ARG A 35 6.65 13.27 -0.61
CA ARG A 35 7.67 14.34 -0.56
C ARG A 35 9.00 13.82 -0.01
N TYR A 36 8.95 13.02 1.05
CA TYR A 36 10.15 12.43 1.65
C TYR A 36 10.84 11.46 0.68
N ALA A 37 10.11 10.53 0.07
CA ALA A 37 10.66 9.59 -0.89
C ALA A 37 11.26 10.29 -2.12
N HIS A 38 10.57 11.33 -2.61
CA HIS A 38 11.04 12.16 -3.73
C HIS A 38 12.37 12.86 -3.41
N ALA A 39 12.46 13.51 -2.23
CA ALA A 39 13.67 14.22 -1.80
C ALA A 39 14.87 13.29 -1.57
N ASN A 40 14.63 12.02 -1.21
CA ASN A 40 15.69 11.04 -0.93
C ASN A 40 15.97 10.10 -2.10
N HIS A 41 15.27 10.24 -3.23
CA HIS A 41 15.37 9.37 -4.40
C HIS A 41 15.20 7.88 -4.05
N THR A 42 14.23 7.58 -3.17
CA THR A 42 13.93 6.21 -2.75
C THR A 42 12.62 5.73 -3.34
N PRO A 43 12.46 4.41 -3.61
CA PRO A 43 11.15 3.82 -3.81
C PRO A 43 10.24 4.08 -2.60
N LEU A 44 8.95 4.17 -2.82
CA LEU A 44 7.95 4.38 -1.77
C LEU A 44 6.99 3.19 -1.70
N LEU A 45 6.86 2.57 -0.52
CA LEU A 45 5.86 1.54 -0.24
C LEU A 45 4.71 2.15 0.56
N ILE A 46 3.51 2.15 -0.02
CA ILE A 46 2.25 2.50 0.65
C ILE A 46 1.38 1.26 0.70
N GLU A 47 0.83 0.96 1.87
CA GLU A 47 -0.04 -0.20 2.07
C GLU A 47 -1.40 0.23 2.62
N ALA A 48 -2.45 -0.49 2.21
CA ALA A 48 -3.78 -0.36 2.76
C ALA A 48 -4.22 -1.66 3.42
N THR A 49 -4.82 -1.57 4.61
CA THR A 49 -5.43 -2.71 5.29
C THR A 49 -6.80 -3.06 4.67
N SER A 50 -7.23 -4.31 4.81
CA SER A 50 -8.60 -4.74 4.42
C SER A 50 -9.72 -3.96 5.12
N ASN A 51 -9.46 -3.34 6.28
CA ASN A 51 -10.41 -2.45 6.96
C ASN A 51 -10.47 -1.05 6.31
N GLN A 52 -9.33 -0.55 5.82
CA GLN A 52 -9.23 0.74 5.15
C GLN A 52 -9.86 0.71 3.77
N VAL A 53 -9.57 -0.34 3.00
CA VAL A 53 -9.89 -0.45 1.58
C VAL A 53 -10.29 -1.89 1.30
N ASP A 54 -11.48 -2.10 0.73
CA ASP A 54 -11.94 -3.42 0.27
C ASP A 54 -12.96 -3.25 -0.87
N GLN A 55 -13.49 -4.34 -1.40
CA GLN A 55 -14.49 -4.32 -2.48
C GLN A 55 -15.80 -3.59 -2.11
N PHE A 56 -16.02 -3.30 -0.83
CA PHE A 56 -17.19 -2.59 -0.31
C PHE A 56 -16.87 -1.16 0.13
N GLY A 57 -15.63 -0.70 -0.08
CA GLY A 57 -15.23 0.67 0.17
C GLY A 57 -14.55 0.92 1.51
N GLY A 58 -14.22 -0.06 2.36
CA GLY A 58 -13.48 0.31 3.56
C GLY A 58 -14.29 1.06 4.62
N TYR A 59 -13.59 1.61 5.61
CA TYR A 59 -14.08 2.80 6.30
C TYR A 59 -13.76 4.10 5.54
N THR A 60 -12.94 4.02 4.49
CA THR A 60 -12.50 5.20 3.70
C THR A 60 -13.47 5.59 2.58
N GLY A 61 -14.40 4.71 2.22
CA GLY A 61 -15.23 4.79 1.02
C GLY A 61 -14.53 4.35 -0.27
N MET A 62 -13.30 3.82 -0.21
CA MET A 62 -12.47 3.48 -1.38
C MET A 62 -12.38 1.97 -1.62
N THR A 63 -12.51 1.57 -2.89
CA THR A 63 -12.07 0.26 -3.39
C THR A 63 -10.55 0.25 -3.63
N PRO A 64 -9.91 -0.93 -3.85
CA PRO A 64 -8.49 -0.98 -4.20
C PRO A 64 -8.13 -0.17 -5.44
N ALA A 65 -9.04 -0.09 -6.43
CA ALA A 65 -8.84 0.74 -7.61
C ALA A 65 -8.90 2.24 -7.26
N ASP A 66 -9.85 2.66 -6.44
CA ASP A 66 -9.97 4.06 -6.00
C ASP A 66 -8.74 4.48 -5.19
N PHE A 67 -8.27 3.64 -4.27
CA PHE A 67 -7.09 3.92 -3.46
C PHE A 67 -5.83 4.04 -4.33
N ARG A 68 -5.64 3.13 -5.29
CA ARG A 68 -4.54 3.23 -6.27
C ARG A 68 -4.61 4.56 -7.02
N ASP A 69 -5.77 4.89 -7.59
CA ASP A 69 -5.92 6.08 -8.43
C ASP A 69 -5.71 7.36 -7.62
N PHE A 70 -6.18 7.40 -6.37
CA PHE A 70 -5.92 8.47 -5.42
C PHE A 70 -4.43 8.67 -5.16
N VAL A 71 -3.69 7.60 -4.83
CA VAL A 71 -2.25 7.69 -4.56
C VAL A 71 -1.47 8.07 -5.82
N CYS A 72 -1.83 7.52 -6.98
CA CYS A 72 -1.20 7.85 -8.27
C CYS A 72 -1.40 9.33 -8.63
N GLN A 73 -2.63 9.85 -8.49
CA GLN A 73 -2.90 11.28 -8.72
C GLN A 73 -2.11 12.18 -7.77
N LEU A 74 -2.01 11.78 -6.50
CA LEU A 74 -1.20 12.52 -5.52
C LEU A 74 0.28 12.50 -5.90
N ALA A 75 0.82 11.34 -6.31
CA ALA A 75 2.20 11.21 -6.79
C ALA A 75 2.47 12.11 -8.01
N ASP A 76 1.58 12.10 -9.01
CA ASP A 76 1.70 12.95 -10.20
C ASP A 76 1.69 14.43 -9.83
N SER A 77 0.78 14.85 -8.94
CA SER A 77 0.68 16.25 -8.47
C SER A 77 1.94 16.73 -7.75
N LEU A 78 2.70 15.81 -7.15
CA LEU A 78 3.93 16.07 -6.41
C LEU A 78 5.20 15.81 -7.25
N GLY A 79 5.04 15.43 -8.53
CA GLY A 79 6.16 15.11 -9.43
C GLY A 79 6.89 13.81 -9.09
N PHE A 80 6.29 12.93 -8.28
CA PHE A 80 6.91 11.66 -7.91
C PHE A 80 6.66 10.60 -9.01
N PRO A 81 7.71 9.95 -9.53
CA PRO A 81 7.55 8.99 -10.61
C PRO A 81 6.78 7.75 -10.12
N GLN A 82 5.63 7.47 -10.72
CA GLN A 82 4.81 6.29 -10.37
C GLN A 82 5.57 4.96 -10.51
N SER A 83 6.65 4.91 -11.31
CA SER A 83 7.51 3.71 -11.40
C SER A 83 8.25 3.37 -10.11
N GLU A 84 8.45 4.36 -9.23
CA GLU A 84 9.06 4.20 -7.90
C GLU A 84 8.01 3.97 -6.79
N LEU A 85 6.72 4.06 -7.12
CA LEU A 85 5.63 3.79 -6.20
C LEU A 85 5.34 2.28 -6.16
N ILE A 86 5.18 1.76 -4.95
CA ILE A 86 4.79 0.38 -4.70
C ILE A 86 3.56 0.39 -3.80
N LEU A 87 2.51 -0.29 -4.25
CA LEU A 87 1.26 -0.44 -3.51
C LEU A 87 1.14 -1.86 -2.98
N GLY A 88 0.93 -2.00 -1.67
CA GLY A 88 0.76 -3.27 -0.98
C GLY A 88 -0.61 -3.37 -0.30
N GLY A 89 -0.99 -4.60 0.04
CA GLY A 89 -2.14 -4.90 0.89
C GLY A 89 -1.66 -5.45 2.22
N ASP A 90 -2.10 -4.82 3.32
CA ASP A 90 -1.77 -5.23 4.68
C ASP A 90 -2.89 -6.12 5.26
N HIS A 91 -2.49 -7.21 5.92
CA HIS A 91 -3.39 -8.17 6.56
C HIS A 91 -4.60 -8.59 5.71
N LEU A 92 -4.37 -8.89 4.42
CA LEU A 92 -5.41 -9.41 3.53
C LEU A 92 -5.88 -10.79 4.00
N GLY A 93 -7.19 -11.00 4.01
CA GLY A 93 -7.83 -12.20 4.52
C GLY A 93 -9.18 -11.90 5.18
N PRO A 94 -9.75 -12.87 5.91
CA PRO A 94 -11.10 -12.77 6.47
C PRO A 94 -11.21 -11.83 7.69
N ASN A 95 -10.15 -11.08 8.03
CA ASN A 95 -10.04 -10.29 9.25
C ASN A 95 -11.19 -9.30 9.44
N ARG A 96 -11.62 -8.64 8.37
CA ARG A 96 -12.73 -7.67 8.40
C ARG A 96 -14.09 -8.32 8.68
N TRP A 97 -14.25 -9.58 8.30
CA TRP A 97 -15.52 -10.30 8.35
C TRP A 97 -15.52 -11.39 9.42
N GLN A 98 -14.74 -11.23 10.49
CA GLN A 98 -14.68 -12.18 11.62
C GLN A 98 -16.05 -12.43 12.27
N ASN A 99 -16.99 -11.49 12.14
CA ASN A 99 -18.36 -11.63 12.65
C ASN A 99 -19.25 -12.51 11.76
N LEU A 100 -18.77 -12.96 10.59
CA LEU A 100 -19.51 -13.85 9.69
C LEU A 100 -19.09 -15.32 9.89
N PRO A 101 -19.94 -16.29 9.47
CA PRO A 101 -19.52 -17.67 9.34
C PRO A 101 -18.28 -17.80 8.44
N ALA A 102 -17.35 -18.71 8.80
CA ALA A 102 -16.06 -18.85 8.14
C ALA A 102 -16.14 -18.95 6.60
N ALA A 103 -17.12 -19.71 6.08
CA ALA A 103 -17.33 -19.83 4.64
C ALA A 103 -17.68 -18.48 3.98
N GLN A 104 -18.54 -17.67 4.61
CA GLN A 104 -18.92 -16.35 4.09
C GLN A 104 -17.76 -15.35 4.21
N ALA A 105 -17.02 -15.37 5.32
CA ALA A 105 -15.85 -14.53 5.51
C ALA A 105 -14.76 -14.80 4.46
N MET A 106 -14.56 -16.08 4.09
CA MET A 106 -13.61 -16.46 3.05
C MET A 106 -14.06 -16.06 1.64
N VAL A 107 -15.36 -16.12 1.33
CA VAL A 107 -15.89 -15.61 0.05
C VAL A 107 -15.54 -14.12 -0.12
N ASN A 108 -15.73 -13.33 0.93
CA ASN A 108 -15.38 -11.92 0.90
C ASN A 108 -13.86 -11.70 0.79
N ALA A 109 -13.03 -12.55 1.39
CA ALA A 109 -11.57 -12.43 1.35
C ALA A 109 -10.93 -12.81 -0.01
N MET A 110 -11.66 -13.50 -0.88
CA MET A 110 -11.20 -13.90 -2.21
C MET A 110 -11.58 -12.93 -3.32
N THR A 111 -12.39 -11.92 -2.99
CA THR A 111 -12.89 -10.90 -3.93
C THR A 111 -12.05 -9.65 -3.82
#